data_AF-A0A959TV18-F1
#
_entry.id   AF-A0A959TV18-F1
#
_cell.length_a   1.000
_cell.length_b   1.000
_cell.length_c   1.000
_cell.angle_alpha   90.00
_cell.angle_beta   90.00
_cell.angle_gamma   90.00
#
_symmetry.space_group_name_H-M   'P 1'
#
loop_
_entity.id
_entity.type
_entity.pdbx_description
1 polymer ?
#
loop_
_entity_poly.entity_id
_entity_poly.type
_entity_poly.pdbx_seq_one_letter_code
_entity_poly.pdbx_strand_id
1 'polypeptide(L)'
;MNCVEWTTIALNVVSILGIGGAVYAYLRESRRKRSEWMMQLFSKFFESERYKDVRTAMDHGRVDASWINVERQEEQLVDYLNFFEFMAALNDRNEIKHREVNMLFAYYLELIDRTPDVRAYVAKNGFESLDKFLNRGRS
;
A
#
# COMPACT_ATOMS: atom_id res chain seq x y z
N MET A 1 -20.72 35.52 41.86
CA MET A 1 -20.14 34.93 40.64
C MET A 1 -18.93 35.77 40.28
N ASN A 2 -17.74 35.22 40.49
CA ASN A 2 -16.51 36.01 40.52
C ASN A 2 -15.87 36.04 39.13
N CYS A 3 -15.27 37.17 38.75
CA CYS A 3 -14.58 37.37 37.47
C CYS A 3 -13.54 36.26 37.17
N VAL A 4 -12.96 35.67 38.22
CA VAL A 4 -11.99 34.56 38.18
C VAL A 4 -12.59 33.23 37.68
N GLU A 5 -13.88 32.97 37.90
CA GLU A 5 -14.53 31.74 37.39
C GLU A 5 -14.70 31.80 35.87
N TRP A 6 -15.08 32.96 35.35
CA TRP A 6 -15.32 33.16 33.91
C TRP A 6 -14.04 33.06 33.08
N THR A 7 -12.92 33.58 33.57
CA THR A 7 -11.63 33.47 32.88
C THR A 7 -11.14 32.03 32.82
N THR A 8 -11.36 31.26 33.89
CA THR A 8 -11.00 29.83 33.93
C THR A 8 -11.84 29.01 32.94
N ILE A 9 -13.14 29.25 32.88
CA ILE A 9 -14.05 28.60 31.91
C ILE A 9 -13.63 28.96 30.47
N ALA A 10 -13.33 30.23 30.21
CA ALA A 10 -12.91 30.68 28.88
C ALA A 10 -11.58 30.03 28.43
N LEU A 11 -10.59 29.94 29.32
CA LEU A 11 -9.31 29.29 29.02
C LEU A 11 -9.49 27.80 28.68
N ASN A 12 -10.29 27.08 29.46
CA ASN A 12 -10.56 25.66 29.20
C ASN A 12 -11.22 25.42 27.84
N VAL A 13 -12.18 26.27 27.45
CA VAL A 13 -12.84 26.19 26.13
C VAL A 13 -11.83 26.43 25.00
N VAL A 14 -10.96 27.44 25.13
CA VAL A 14 -9.92 27.73 24.12
C VAL A 14 -8.94 26.56 24.00
N SER A 15 -8.53 25.94 25.12
CA SER A 15 -7.64 24.77 25.10
C SER A 15 -8.28 23.56 24.42
N ILE A 16 -9.55 23.26 24.69
CA ILE A 16 -10.28 22.15 24.05
C ILE A 16 -10.41 22.39 22.55
N LEU A 17 -10.75 23.62 22.14
CA LEU A 17 -10.83 24.00 20.73
C LEU A 17 -9.46 23.93 20.04
N GLY A 18 -8.39 24.34 20.72
CA GLY A 18 -7.02 24.22 20.21
C GLY A 18 -6.58 22.77 19.99
N ILE A 19 -6.87 21.88 20.95
CA ILE A 19 -6.62 20.44 20.82
C ILE A 19 -7.42 19.85 19.66
N GLY A 20 -8.72 20.18 19.57
CA GLY A 20 -9.58 19.73 18.47
C GLY A 20 -9.09 20.21 17.10
N GLY A 21 -8.68 21.47 17.00
CA GLY A 21 -8.11 22.07 15.80
C GLY A 21 -6.79 21.42 15.37
N ALA A 22 -5.88 21.15 16.32
CA ALA A 22 -4.62 20.47 16.07
C ALA A 22 -4.82 19.02 15.59
N VAL A 23 -5.76 18.30 16.21
CA VAL A 23 -6.14 16.95 15.77
C VAL A 23 -6.73 16.99 14.36
N TYR A 24 -7.63 17.93 14.07
CA TYR A 24 -8.20 18.09 12.73
C TYR A 24 -7.13 18.40 11.67
N ALA A 25 -6.23 19.34 11.97
CA ALA A 25 -5.11 19.68 11.09
C ALA A 25 -4.20 18.48 10.85
N TYR A 26 -3.86 17.71 11.90
CA TYR A 26 -3.07 16.48 11.80
C TYR A 26 -3.76 15.43 10.92
N LEU A 27 -5.07 15.21 11.10
CA LEU A 27 -5.85 14.28 10.27
C LEU A 27 -5.90 14.71 8.80
N ARG A 28 -5.98 16.01 8.52
CA ARG A 28 -5.96 16.56 7.17
C ARG A 28 -4.58 16.43 6.53
N GLU A 29 -3.52 16.72 7.28
CA GLU A 29 -2.14 16.60 6.82
C GLU A 29 -1.78 15.14 6.52
N SER A 30 -2.21 14.22 7.38
CA SER A 30 -2.09 12.78 7.14
C SER A 30 -2.76 12.35 5.83
N ARG A 31 -3.93 12.91 5.49
CA ARG A 31 -4.60 12.63 4.20
C ARG A 31 -3.78 13.13 3.00
N ARG A 32 -3.24 14.36 3.05
CA ARG A 32 -2.39 14.89 1.95
C ARG A 32 -1.14 14.04 1.75
N LYS A 33 -0.42 13.74 2.84
CA LYS A 33 0.76 12.88 2.79
C LYS A 33 0.46 11.51 2.21
N ARG A 34 -0.69 10.90 2.55
CA ARG A 34 -1.12 9.64 1.94
C ARG A 34 -1.37 9.78 0.43
N SER A 35 -2.06 10.83 -0.02
CA SER A 35 -2.26 11.07 -1.46
C SER A 35 -0.96 11.27 -2.23
N GLU A 36 -0.03 12.06 -1.67
CA GLU A 36 1.29 12.28 -2.25
C GLU A 36 2.10 10.99 -2.33
N TRP A 37 2.07 10.18 -1.27
CA TRP A 37 2.73 8.89 -1.23
C TRP A 37 2.14 7.90 -2.24
N MET A 38 0.81 7.86 -2.37
CA MET A 38 0.12 7.05 -3.38
C MET A 38 0.48 7.45 -4.81
N MET A 39 0.61 8.75 -5.07
CA MET A 39 1.08 9.25 -6.37
C MET A 39 2.53 8.81 -6.65
N GLN A 40 3.40 8.87 -5.64
CA GLN A 40 4.78 8.40 -5.78
C GLN A 40 4.86 6.89 -6.05
N LEU A 41 4.03 6.08 -5.39
CA LEU A 41 3.95 4.64 -5.67
C LEU A 41 3.47 4.37 -7.09
N PHE A 42 2.42 5.08 -7.52
CA PHE A 42 1.90 4.99 -8.88
C PHE A 42 2.99 5.30 -9.90
N SER A 43 3.64 6.46 -9.78
CA SER A 43 4.74 6.86 -10.67
C SER A 43 5.87 5.83 -10.67
N LYS A 44 6.32 5.38 -9.50
CA LYS A 44 7.36 4.34 -9.40
C LYS A 44 6.98 3.04 -10.10
N PHE A 45 5.72 2.61 -10.03
CA PHE A 45 5.30 1.34 -10.61
C PHE A 45 5.04 1.42 -12.12
N PHE A 46 4.37 2.48 -12.57
CA PHE A 46 3.88 2.60 -13.94
C PHE A 46 4.85 3.33 -14.87
N GLU A 47 5.60 4.31 -14.37
CA GLU A 47 6.52 5.12 -15.18
C GLU A 47 7.94 4.55 -15.20
N SER A 48 8.30 3.73 -14.21
CA SER A 48 9.59 3.05 -14.21
C SER A 48 9.62 1.90 -15.23
N GLU A 49 10.67 1.86 -16.05
CA GLU A 49 10.97 0.73 -16.92
C GLU A 49 11.31 -0.54 -16.12
N ARG A 50 11.71 -0.43 -14.85
CA ARG A 50 12.10 -1.55 -13.98
C ARG A 50 11.06 -2.68 -13.95
N TYR A 51 9.78 -2.32 -13.92
CA TYR A 51 8.68 -3.28 -13.80
C TYR A 51 7.97 -3.56 -15.12
N LYS A 52 8.32 -2.85 -16.19
CA LYS A 52 7.56 -2.88 -17.44
C LYS A 52 7.61 -4.24 -18.13
N ASP A 53 8.78 -4.88 -18.12
CA ASP A 53 8.98 -6.21 -18.71
C ASP A 53 8.09 -7.26 -18.03
N VAL A 54 8.12 -7.29 -16.70
CA VAL A 54 7.31 -8.21 -15.89
C VAL A 54 5.81 -7.90 -16.04
N ARG A 55 5.40 -6.63 -16.00
CA ARG A 55 4.01 -6.23 -16.25
C ARG A 55 3.53 -6.75 -17.60
N THR A 56 4.31 -6.54 -18.64
CA THR A 56 3.99 -7.00 -19.99
C THR A 56 3.93 -8.53 -20.07
N ALA A 57 4.85 -9.23 -19.40
CA ALA A 57 4.85 -10.69 -19.34
C ALA A 57 3.60 -11.23 -18.61
N MET A 58 3.23 -10.62 -17.47
CA MET A 58 2.03 -10.96 -16.71
C MET A 58 0.75 -10.66 -17.50
N ASP A 59 0.66 -9.50 -18.14
CA ASP A 59 -0.50 -9.09 -18.97
C ASP A 59 -0.76 -10.03 -20.14
N HIS A 60 0.31 -10.58 -20.73
CA HIS A 60 0.22 -11.54 -21.83
C HIS A 60 0.16 -13.00 -21.37
N GLY A 61 0.13 -13.27 -20.05
CA GLY A 61 0.10 -14.63 -19.51
C GLY A 61 1.33 -15.47 -19.88
N ARG A 62 2.49 -14.83 -20.06
CA ARG A 62 3.76 -15.47 -20.43
C ARG A 62 4.58 -15.95 -19.24
N VAL A 63 4.15 -15.60 -18.03
CA VAL A 63 4.86 -15.96 -16.79
C VAL A 63 4.39 -17.34 -16.34
N ASP A 64 5.24 -18.32 -16.57
CA ASP A 64 5.10 -19.70 -16.10
C ASP A 64 6.39 -20.15 -15.39
N ALA A 65 6.42 -21.40 -14.93
CA ALA A 65 7.61 -21.97 -14.28
C ALA A 65 8.88 -21.89 -15.14
N SER A 66 8.79 -22.00 -16.47
CA SER A 66 9.94 -21.94 -17.37
C SER A 66 10.50 -20.53 -17.49
N TRP A 67 9.62 -19.52 -17.49
CA TRP A 67 9.98 -18.11 -17.45
C TRP A 67 10.64 -17.76 -16.11
N ILE A 68 10.09 -18.22 -14.98
CA ILE A 68 10.64 -17.94 -13.65
C ILE A 68 12.04 -18.56 -13.47
N ASN A 69 12.33 -19.70 -14.08
CA ASN A 69 13.64 -20.36 -13.96
C ASN A 69 14.78 -19.67 -14.72
N VAL A 70 14.51 -18.61 -15.48
CA VAL A 70 15.54 -17.80 -16.10
C VAL A 70 16.01 -16.74 -15.09
N GLU A 71 17.26 -16.83 -14.63
CA GLU A 71 17.82 -16.00 -13.54
C GLU A 71 17.47 -14.51 -13.65
N ARG A 72 17.64 -13.91 -14.84
CA ARG A 72 17.30 -12.50 -15.08
C ARG A 72 15.79 -12.21 -14.93
N GLN A 73 14.93 -13.12 -15.38
CA GLN A 73 13.48 -12.98 -15.30
C GLN A 73 13.00 -13.19 -13.85
N GLU A 74 13.62 -14.11 -13.13
CA GLU A 74 13.42 -14.31 -11.71
C GLU A 74 13.72 -13.03 -10.92
N GLU A 75 14.90 -12.43 -11.12
CA GLU A 75 15.29 -11.20 -10.44
C GLU A 75 14.28 -10.06 -10.69
N GLN A 76 13.87 -9.90 -11.96
CA GLN A 76 12.85 -8.91 -12.32
C GLN A 76 11.49 -9.19 -11.65
N LEU A 77 11.09 -10.47 -11.56
CA LEU A 77 9.86 -10.86 -10.87
C LEU A 77 9.96 -10.63 -9.36
N VAL A 78 11.11 -10.93 -8.74
CA VAL A 78 11.35 -10.66 -7.32
C VAL A 78 11.24 -9.17 -7.04
N ASP A 79 11.84 -8.32 -7.87
CA ASP A 79 11.70 -6.87 -7.77
C ASP A 79 10.25 -6.41 -7.88
N TYR A 80 9.53 -6.97 -8.84
CA TYR A 80 8.11 -6.71 -9.04
C TYR A 80 7.28 -7.12 -7.82
N LEU A 81 7.49 -8.32 -7.27
CA LEU A 81 6.78 -8.82 -6.10
C LEU A 81 7.15 -8.06 -4.82
N ASN A 82 8.41 -7.64 -4.67
CA ASN A 82 8.87 -6.82 -3.55
C ASN A 82 8.12 -5.48 -3.46
N PHE A 83 7.73 -4.90 -4.60
CA PHE A 83 6.89 -3.71 -4.59
C PHE A 83 5.53 -3.99 -3.92
N PHE A 84 4.90 -5.12 -4.24
CA PHE A 84 3.62 -5.52 -3.64
C PHE A 84 3.75 -5.98 -2.19
N GLU A 85 4.81 -6.70 -1.84
CA GLU A 85 5.14 -7.07 -0.47
C GLU A 85 5.28 -5.84 0.42
N PHE A 86 6.00 -4.83 -0.05
CA PHE A 86 6.13 -3.57 0.67
C PHE A 86 4.78 -2.90 0.92
N MET A 87 3.91 -2.82 -0.10
CA MET A 87 2.57 -2.26 0.07
C MET A 87 1.71 -3.09 1.02
N ALA A 88 1.80 -4.41 0.93
CA ALA A 88 1.08 -5.34 1.80
C ALA A 88 1.54 -5.22 3.26
N ALA A 89 2.85 -5.08 3.50
CA ALA A 89 3.41 -4.86 4.83
C ALA A 89 2.94 -3.54 5.45
N LEU A 90 2.85 -2.47 4.65
CA LEU A 90 2.30 -1.19 5.10
C LEU A 90 0.81 -1.25 5.37
N ASN A 91 0.07 -2.05 4.58
CA ASN A 91 -1.32 -2.32 4.87
C ASN A 91 -1.50 -3.06 6.19
N ASP A 92 -0.66 -4.05 6.48
CA ASP A 92 -0.72 -4.81 7.72
C ASP A 92 -0.47 -3.93 8.96
N ARG A 93 0.36 -2.90 8.82
CA ARG A 93 0.64 -1.88 9.84
C ARG A 93 -0.42 -0.78 9.94
N ASN A 94 -1.49 -0.84 9.15
CA ASN A 94 -2.53 0.20 9.04
C ASN A 94 -2.01 1.58 8.58
N GLU A 95 -0.83 1.62 7.92
CA GLU A 95 -0.27 2.87 7.37
C GLU A 95 -0.96 3.25 6.05
N ILE A 96 -1.40 2.24 5.29
CA ILE A 96 -2.25 2.38 4.12
C ILE A 96 -3.50 1.50 4.25
N LYS A 97 -4.63 2.00 3.76
CA LYS A 97 -5.87 1.21 3.73
C LYS A 97 -5.88 0.23 2.58
N HIS A 98 -6.47 -0.94 2.80
CA HIS A 98 -6.62 -1.98 1.78
C HIS A 98 -7.32 -1.44 0.51
N ARG A 99 -8.35 -0.60 0.70
CA ARG A 99 -9.05 0.09 -0.38
C ARG A 99 -8.14 1.00 -1.20
N GLU A 100 -7.17 1.69 -0.56
CA GLU A 100 -6.25 2.59 -1.25
C GLU A 100 -5.32 1.78 -2.17
N VAL A 101 -4.78 0.66 -1.69
CA VAL A 101 -3.96 -0.26 -2.51
C VAL A 101 -4.76 -0.81 -3.70
N ASN A 102 -5.96 -1.35 -3.45
CA ASN A 102 -6.80 -1.92 -4.51
C ASN A 102 -7.23 -0.89 -5.55
N MET A 103 -7.42 0.37 -5.16
CA MET A 103 -7.81 1.42 -6.11
C MET A 103 -6.79 1.63 -7.22
N LEU A 104 -5.50 1.42 -6.95
CA LEU A 104 -4.44 1.59 -7.92
C LEU A 104 -3.98 0.27 -8.56
N PHE A 105 -4.01 -0.82 -7.78
CA PHE A 105 -3.27 -2.02 -8.12
C PHE A 105 -4.10 -3.31 -8.16
N ALA A 106 -5.43 -3.23 -8.00
CA ALA A 106 -6.29 -4.43 -7.97
C ALA A 106 -6.04 -5.38 -9.14
N TYR A 107 -5.92 -4.85 -10.36
CA TYR A 107 -5.68 -5.66 -11.55
C TYR A 107 -4.39 -6.49 -11.46
N TYR A 108 -3.28 -5.88 -11.02
CA TYR A 108 -2.00 -6.59 -10.92
C TYR A 108 -1.95 -7.56 -9.74
N LEU A 109 -2.63 -7.23 -8.64
CA LEU A 109 -2.82 -8.15 -7.51
C LEU A 109 -3.65 -9.37 -7.92
N GLU A 110 -4.69 -9.16 -8.74
CA GLU A 110 -5.51 -10.24 -9.30
C GLU A 110 -4.71 -11.11 -10.28
N LEU A 111 -3.85 -10.51 -11.11
CA LEU A 111 -2.92 -11.25 -11.96
C LEU A 111 -1.96 -12.12 -11.15
N ILE A 112 -1.38 -11.59 -10.06
CA ILE A 112 -0.52 -12.36 -9.15
C ILE A 112 -1.31 -13.53 -8.54
N ASP A 113 -2.56 -13.31 -8.14
CA ASP A 113 -3.39 -14.36 -7.53
C ASP A 113 -3.83 -15.45 -8.51
N ARG A 114 -4.06 -15.07 -9.78
CA ARG A 114 -4.54 -15.98 -10.83
C ARG A 114 -3.44 -16.75 -11.54
N THR A 115 -2.19 -16.28 -11.53
CA THR A 115 -1.07 -16.98 -12.16
C THR A 115 -0.51 -18.04 -11.19
N PRO A 116 -0.73 -19.35 -11.42
CA PRO A 116 -0.44 -20.38 -10.42
C PRO A 116 1.04 -20.45 -10.03
N ASP A 117 1.94 -20.31 -11.00
CA ASP A 117 3.39 -20.37 -10.77
C ASP A 117 3.87 -19.18 -9.95
N VAL A 118 3.36 -17.98 -10.22
CA VAL A 118 3.66 -16.78 -9.42
C VAL A 118 3.05 -16.90 -8.02
N ARG A 119 1.82 -17.40 -7.89
CA ARG A 119 1.18 -17.60 -6.59
C ARG A 119 1.95 -18.61 -5.74
N ALA A 120 2.41 -19.70 -6.35
CA ALA A 120 3.25 -20.70 -5.70
C ALA A 120 4.62 -20.12 -5.32
N TYR A 121 5.18 -19.25 -6.15
CA TYR A 121 6.42 -18.53 -5.85
C TYR A 121 6.26 -17.63 -4.62
N VAL A 122 5.18 -16.82 -4.57
CA VAL A 122 4.85 -15.95 -3.43
C VAL A 122 4.73 -16.76 -2.13
N ALA A 123 4.02 -17.89 -2.16
CA ALA A 123 3.81 -18.73 -0.98
C ALA A 123 5.09 -19.41 -0.46
N LYS A 124 6.13 -19.56 -1.29
CA LYS A 124 7.37 -20.27 -0.95
C LYS A 124 8.55 -19.36 -0.65
N ASN A 125 8.58 -18.13 -1.19
CA ASN A 125 9.79 -17.31 -1.25
C ASN A 125 9.74 -16.03 -0.40
N GLY A 126 9.19 -16.09 0.82
CA GLY A 126 9.31 -14.99 1.81
C GLY A 126 8.41 -13.77 1.58
N PHE A 127 7.37 -13.90 0.76
CA PHE A 127 6.37 -12.84 0.50
C PHE A 127 5.15 -12.98 1.43
N GLU A 128 5.40 -13.03 2.75
CA GLU A 128 4.39 -13.33 3.76
C GLU A 128 3.28 -12.26 3.83
N SER A 129 3.65 -10.97 3.72
CA SER A 129 2.67 -9.88 3.81
C SER A 129 1.77 -9.89 2.59
N LEU A 130 2.35 -10.10 1.40
CA LEU A 130 1.62 -10.21 0.14
C LEU A 130 0.70 -11.43 0.14
N ASP A 131 1.19 -12.59 0.59
CA ASP A 131 0.36 -13.79 0.70
C ASP A 131 -0.85 -13.53 1.62
N LYS A 132 -0.62 -12.97 2.80
CA LYS A 132 -1.68 -12.57 3.73
C LYS A 132 -2.64 -11.57 3.11
N PHE A 133 -2.14 -10.58 2.37
CA PHE A 133 -2.95 -9.55 1.72
C PHE A 133 -3.88 -10.14 0.66
N LEU A 134 -3.37 -11.04 -0.20
CA LEU A 134 -4.14 -11.72 -1.24
C LEU A 134 -5.22 -12.62 -0.64
N ASN A 135 -4.90 -13.33 0.44
CA ASN A 135 -5.87 -14.21 1.12
C ASN A 135 -6.98 -13.43 1.85
N ARG A 136 -6.73 -12.18 2.24
CA ARG A 136 -7.70 -11.32 2.95
C ARG A 136 -8.88 -10.88 2.07
N GLY A 137 -8.68 -10.83 0.75
CA GLY A 137 -9.72 -10.43 -0.22
C GLY A 137 -10.73 -11.53 -0.58
N ARG A 138 -10.57 -12.75 -0.04
CA ARG A 138 -11.44 -13.92 -0.31
C ARG A 138 -12.56 -14.11 0.73
N SER A 139 -12.71 -13.19 1.69
CA SER A 139 -13.69 -13.30 2.78
C SER A 139 -14.90 -12.40 2.61
#